data_AF-A0A371NWC6-F1
#
_entry.id   AF-A0A371NWC6-F1
#
_cell.length_a   1.000
_cell.length_b   1.000
_cell.length_c   1.000
_cell.angle_alpha   90.00
_cell.angle_beta   90.00
_cell.angle_gamma   90.00
#
_symmetry.space_group_name_H-M   'P 1'
#
loop_
_entity.id
_entity.type
_entity.pdbx_description
1 polymer ?
#
loop_
_entity_poly.entity_id
_entity_poly.type
_entity_poly.pdbx_seq_one_letter_code
_entity_poly.pdbx_strand_id
1 'polypeptide(L)'
;MRRTLGILFAAALLSLGLAACAPADDAAAPTSTGTSAPDAPAVEPSADDETPVAELTPVEAADALCAAGEAEGDRACVITGQKAAADLSFEGYEVVKLIDSSFDGKVAVGGIRELVVTNSTFAGDLTVTRTQGVVVKLSQIDGTLGISQAQHATLVKNTVGGDLSCDGVRADGDGNQVTGSNTCSVR
;
A
#
# COMPACT_ATOMS: atom_id res chain seq x y z
N MET A 1 -26.56 -3.87 -40.27
CA MET A 1 -27.71 -4.67 -39.80
C MET A 1 -27.38 -6.16 -39.87
N ARG A 2 -27.06 -6.79 -38.75
CA ARG A 2 -27.03 -8.26 -38.58
C ARG A 2 -27.40 -8.58 -37.11
N ARG A 3 -28.65 -9.03 -36.98
CA ARG A 3 -29.28 -9.98 -36.03
C ARG A 3 -28.30 -11.02 -35.42
N THR A 4 -28.42 -11.65 -34.24
CA THR A 4 -29.30 -11.67 -33.04
C THR A 4 -28.65 -12.70 -32.05
N LEU A 5 -29.17 -12.82 -30.81
CA LEU A 5 -29.01 -13.89 -29.78
C LEU A 5 -27.74 -13.83 -28.92
N GLY A 6 -27.74 -13.77 -27.59
CA GLY A 6 -28.78 -14.05 -26.59
C GLY A 6 -28.58 -15.43 -25.98
N ILE A 7 -27.79 -15.54 -24.91
CA ILE A 7 -27.79 -16.70 -23.98
C ILE A 7 -27.65 -16.19 -22.54
N LEU A 8 -28.72 -16.37 -21.78
CA LEU A 8 -28.78 -16.41 -20.32
C LEU A 8 -28.10 -17.69 -19.82
N PHE A 9 -27.35 -17.62 -18.72
CA PHE A 9 -27.20 -18.76 -17.81
C PHE A 9 -27.24 -18.30 -16.35
N ALA A 10 -27.96 -19.10 -15.56
CA ALA A 10 -28.42 -18.79 -14.22
C ALA A 10 -27.52 -19.36 -13.11
N ALA A 11 -27.58 -18.66 -11.97
CA ALA A 11 -27.44 -19.06 -10.56
C ALA A 11 -26.94 -20.47 -10.15
N ALA A 12 -26.03 -20.48 -9.17
CA ALA A 12 -25.97 -21.39 -8.01
C ALA A 12 -25.12 -20.72 -6.91
N LEU A 13 -25.68 -20.19 -5.81
CA LEU A 13 -26.08 -20.82 -4.54
C LEU A 13 -24.99 -21.61 -3.76
N LEU A 14 -24.66 -21.04 -2.59
CA LEU A 14 -24.41 -21.66 -1.28
C LEU A 14 -23.21 -22.61 -1.07
N SER A 15 -22.29 -22.16 -0.22
CA SER A 15 -21.77 -22.99 0.87
C SER A 15 -21.36 -22.14 2.07
N LEU A 16 -22.18 -22.18 3.12
CA LEU A 16 -21.84 -21.77 4.48
C LEU A 16 -20.74 -22.70 5.01
N GLY A 17 -19.74 -22.13 5.67
CA GLY A 17 -18.77 -22.86 6.50
C GLY A 17 -18.58 -22.13 7.83
N LEU A 18 -19.51 -22.31 8.76
CA LEU A 18 -19.30 -22.01 10.18
C LEU A 18 -18.42 -23.10 10.79
N ALA A 19 -17.30 -22.73 11.39
CA ALA A 19 -16.63 -23.53 12.41
C ALA A 19 -16.45 -22.67 13.65
N ALA A 20 -17.33 -22.88 14.62
CA ALA A 20 -17.18 -22.42 15.99
C ALA A 20 -16.37 -23.47 16.76
N CYS A 21 -15.33 -23.05 17.50
CA CYS A 21 -14.89 -23.73 18.71
C CYS A 21 -14.02 -22.81 19.57
N ALA A 22 -14.60 -22.35 20.67
CA ALA A 22 -13.96 -22.10 21.96
C ALA A 22 -14.81 -22.89 22.99
N PRO A 23 -14.45 -23.05 24.28
CA PRO A 23 -13.34 -22.46 25.06
C PRO A 23 -12.66 -23.46 26.03
N ALA A 24 -11.75 -22.98 26.89
CA ALA A 24 -11.49 -23.42 28.30
C ALA A 24 -10.19 -22.73 28.80
N ASP A 25 -10.22 -21.82 29.79
CA ASP A 25 -10.05 -22.06 31.25
C ASP A 25 -8.59 -22.41 31.61
N ASP A 26 -7.91 -21.90 32.64
CA ASP A 26 -8.22 -21.05 33.78
C ASP A 26 -6.88 -20.65 34.48
N ALA A 27 -6.91 -19.58 35.27
CA ALA A 27 -6.11 -19.21 36.46
C ALA A 27 -4.62 -19.63 36.67
N ALA A 28 -3.77 -18.63 36.96
CA ALA A 28 -3.18 -18.35 38.30
C ALA A 28 -1.72 -17.83 38.27
N ALA A 29 -1.51 -16.59 38.72
CA ALA A 29 -0.31 -16.15 39.46
C ALA A 29 -0.51 -16.48 40.97
N PRO A 30 0.45 -16.36 41.92
CA PRO A 30 1.74 -15.63 41.92
C PRO A 30 2.93 -16.45 42.53
N THR A 31 4.16 -15.96 42.70
CA THR A 31 4.70 -15.39 43.98
C THR A 31 6.18 -15.01 43.84
N SER A 32 6.54 -13.85 44.42
CA SER A 32 7.89 -13.30 44.56
C SER A 32 8.76 -14.01 45.60
N THR A 33 10.08 -14.07 45.37
CA THR A 33 11.07 -14.09 46.46
C THR A 33 12.31 -13.31 46.01
N GLY A 34 12.62 -12.21 46.68
CA GLY A 34 13.85 -11.46 46.48
C GLY A 34 15.03 -12.09 47.20
N THR A 35 16.25 -11.76 46.78
CA THR A 35 17.48 -11.79 47.58
C THR A 35 18.50 -10.86 46.92
N SER A 36 19.06 -9.94 47.71
CA SER A 36 20.03 -8.91 47.32
C SER A 36 21.48 -9.43 47.33
N ALA A 37 22.25 -9.06 46.29
CA ALA A 37 23.68 -8.66 46.21
C ALA A 37 24.79 -9.61 46.79
N PRO A 38 26.01 -9.67 46.20
CA PRO A 38 26.90 -8.51 46.12
C PRO A 38 27.68 -8.31 44.79
N ASP A 39 28.14 -7.07 44.62
CA ASP A 39 29.09 -6.54 43.64
C ASP A 39 30.28 -7.45 43.30
N ALA A 40 30.49 -7.65 42.00
CA ALA A 40 31.79 -7.90 41.37
C ALA A 40 31.78 -7.24 39.98
N PRO A 41 32.86 -6.57 39.53
CA PRO A 41 32.87 -5.86 38.26
C PRO A 41 32.95 -6.87 37.12
N ALA A 42 31.81 -7.10 36.45
CA ALA A 42 31.78 -7.84 35.20
C ALA A 42 32.30 -6.91 34.10
N VAL A 43 33.52 -7.19 33.65
CA VAL A 43 34.09 -6.72 32.39
C VAL A 43 33.04 -6.93 31.30
N GLU A 44 32.59 -5.85 30.68
CA GLU A 44 31.66 -5.87 29.55
C GLU A 44 32.24 -6.77 28.44
N PRO A 45 31.59 -7.88 28.05
CA PRO A 45 31.93 -8.52 26.80
C PRO A 45 31.38 -7.64 25.68
N SER A 46 32.28 -7.02 24.93
CA SER A 46 31.98 -6.43 23.63
C SER A 46 31.38 -7.50 22.71
N ALA A 47 30.07 -7.41 22.50
CA ALA A 47 29.28 -8.01 21.44
C ALA A 47 28.00 -7.15 21.40
N ASP A 48 27.62 -6.49 20.32
CA ASP A 48 27.59 -7.00 18.97
C ASP A 48 28.21 -6.01 17.97
N ASP A 49 29.17 -6.50 17.17
CA ASP A 49 29.32 -6.03 15.79
C ASP A 49 28.05 -6.46 15.05
N GLU A 50 26.93 -5.76 15.30
CA GLU A 50 25.83 -5.71 14.37
C GLU A 50 26.41 -5.08 13.11
N THR A 51 26.84 -5.93 12.18
CA THR A 51 27.02 -5.50 10.80
C THR A 51 25.66 -4.96 10.39
N PRO A 52 25.48 -3.63 10.20
CA PRO A 52 24.16 -3.12 9.86
C PRO A 52 23.78 -3.76 8.53
N VAL A 53 22.74 -4.59 8.54
CA VAL A 53 22.03 -4.93 7.30
C VAL A 53 21.55 -3.58 6.82
N ALA A 54 22.19 -3.04 5.78
CA ALA A 54 21.82 -1.72 5.28
C ALA A 54 20.34 -1.77 4.93
N GLU A 55 19.50 -1.12 5.75
CA GLU A 55 18.10 -0.92 5.44
C GLU A 55 18.08 -0.16 4.11
N LEU A 56 17.53 -0.79 3.08
CA LEU A 56 17.41 -0.17 1.76
C LEU A 56 16.68 1.17 1.95
N THR A 57 17.21 2.22 1.32
CA THR A 57 16.45 3.48 1.25
C THR A 57 15.14 3.24 0.48
N PRO A 58 14.11 4.09 0.65
CA PRO A 58 12.84 3.91 -0.06
C PRO A 58 12.97 3.87 -1.59
N VAL A 59 13.96 4.58 -2.14
CA VAL A 59 14.27 4.56 -3.58
C VAL A 59 14.89 3.23 -3.97
N GLU A 60 15.90 2.75 -3.22
CA GLU A 60 16.54 1.46 -3.51
C GLU A 60 15.57 0.28 -3.37
N ALA A 61 14.64 0.36 -2.42
CA ALA A 61 13.57 -0.63 -2.26
C ALA A 61 12.59 -0.62 -3.45
N ALA A 62 12.21 0.58 -3.93
CA ALA A 62 11.38 0.72 -5.12
C ALA A 62 12.10 0.20 -6.38
N ASP A 63 13.37 0.52 -6.56
CA ASP A 63 14.18 0.06 -7.69
C ASP A 63 14.34 -1.47 -7.70
N ALA A 64 14.53 -2.08 -6.53
CA ALA A 64 14.57 -3.54 -6.41
C ALA A 64 13.24 -4.19 -6.84
N LEU A 65 12.10 -3.60 -6.47
CA LEU A 65 10.78 -4.06 -6.91
C LEU A 65 10.58 -3.87 -8.41
N CYS A 66 10.98 -2.73 -8.96
CA CYS A 66 10.87 -2.44 -10.39
C CYS A 66 11.74 -3.39 -11.23
N ALA A 67 12.95 -3.72 -10.76
CA ALA A 67 13.83 -4.68 -11.41
C ALA A 67 13.29 -6.13 -11.36
N ALA A 68 12.52 -6.46 -10.33
CA ALA A 68 11.83 -7.74 -10.20
C ALA A 68 10.49 -7.78 -10.97
N GLY A 69 9.98 -6.63 -11.39
CA GLY A 69 8.70 -6.46 -12.06
C GLY A 69 8.72 -6.80 -13.55
N GLU A 70 7.62 -6.47 -14.22
CA GLU A 70 7.48 -6.64 -15.67
C GLU A 70 8.17 -5.50 -16.41
N ALA A 71 8.97 -5.84 -17.42
CA ALA A 71 9.62 -4.85 -18.27
C ALA A 71 8.64 -4.32 -19.34
N GLU A 72 8.26 -3.04 -19.23
CA GLU A 72 7.52 -2.31 -20.28
C GLU A 72 8.34 -1.14 -20.83
N GLY A 73 9.46 -1.45 -21.47
CA GLY A 73 10.39 -0.46 -22.03
C GLY A 73 11.31 0.17 -20.98
N ASP A 74 12.28 0.96 -21.45
CA ASP A 74 13.48 1.31 -20.67
C ASP A 74 13.24 2.26 -19.47
N ARG A 75 12.03 2.80 -19.30
CA ARG A 75 11.70 3.80 -18.25
C ARG A 75 10.34 3.61 -17.57
N ALA A 76 9.72 2.45 -17.74
CA ALA A 76 8.49 2.10 -17.03
C ALA A 76 8.79 1.10 -15.91
N CYS A 77 8.20 1.32 -14.75
CA CYS A 77 8.16 0.33 -13.67
C CYS A 77 6.75 -0.25 -13.60
N VAL A 78 6.62 -1.56 -13.82
CA VAL A 78 5.33 -2.27 -13.74
C VAL A 78 5.42 -3.37 -12.69
N ILE A 79 4.66 -3.20 -11.63
CA ILE A 79 4.62 -4.11 -10.49
C ILE A 79 3.23 -4.75 -10.46
N THR A 80 3.19 -6.07 -10.65
CA THR A 80 1.95 -6.85 -10.69
C THR A 80 2.00 -7.96 -9.64
N GLY A 81 0.99 -8.05 -8.77
CA GLY A 81 0.84 -9.14 -7.81
C GLY A 81 1.88 -9.18 -6.68
N GLN A 82 2.67 -8.11 -6.50
CA GLN A 82 3.78 -8.10 -5.55
C GLN A 82 3.36 -7.59 -4.17
N LYS A 83 4.18 -7.92 -3.17
CA LYS A 83 4.04 -7.41 -1.81
C LYS A 83 5.34 -6.78 -1.34
N ALA A 84 5.25 -5.64 -0.66
CA ALA A 84 6.39 -4.97 -0.06
C ALA A 84 6.05 -4.47 1.35
N ALA A 85 6.96 -4.70 2.29
CA ALA A 85 6.82 -4.30 3.70
C ALA A 85 7.76 -3.15 4.09
N ALA A 86 8.15 -2.34 3.12
CA ALA A 86 9.04 -1.19 3.29
C ALA A 86 8.38 0.07 2.72
N ASP A 87 8.88 1.24 3.14
CA ASP A 87 8.56 2.50 2.49
C ASP A 87 9.18 2.51 1.07
N LEU A 88 8.45 3.06 0.10
CA LEU A 88 8.86 3.09 -1.30
C LEU A 88 8.81 4.52 -1.83
N SER A 89 9.82 4.91 -2.60
CA SER A 89 9.81 6.15 -3.38
C SER A 89 10.13 5.88 -4.84
N PHE A 90 9.14 6.08 -5.72
CA PHE A 90 9.29 5.94 -7.16
C PHE A 90 9.65 7.30 -7.77
N GLU A 91 10.94 7.48 -8.03
CA GLU A 91 11.52 8.65 -8.68
C GLU A 91 12.34 8.23 -9.90
N GLY A 92 12.50 9.09 -10.89
CA GLY A 92 13.31 8.81 -12.09
C GLY A 92 12.63 7.94 -13.15
N TYR A 93 11.48 7.34 -12.85
CA TYR A 93 10.65 6.63 -13.82
C TYR A 93 9.81 7.60 -14.67
N GLU A 94 9.52 7.23 -15.90
CA GLU A 94 8.57 7.98 -16.72
C GLU A 94 7.13 7.52 -16.44
N VAL A 95 6.94 6.21 -16.22
CA VAL A 95 5.64 5.59 -15.95
C VAL A 95 5.78 4.60 -14.80
N VAL A 96 4.84 4.62 -13.87
CA VAL A 96 4.74 3.65 -12.77
C VAL A 96 3.36 3.01 -12.78
N LYS A 97 3.30 1.68 -12.79
CA LYS A 97 2.06 0.91 -12.71
C LYS A 97 2.11 -0.04 -11.52
N LEU A 98 1.17 0.10 -10.59
CA LEU A 98 0.99 -0.76 -9.43
C LEU A 98 -0.35 -1.50 -9.59
N ILE A 99 -0.29 -2.81 -9.81
CA ILE A 99 -1.45 -3.62 -10.20
C ILE A 99 -1.54 -4.82 -9.27
N ASP A 100 -2.72 -5.08 -8.72
CA ASP A 100 -2.99 -6.26 -7.87
C ASP A 100 -1.95 -6.45 -6.73
N SER A 101 -1.38 -5.37 -6.21
CA SER A 101 -0.22 -5.38 -5.31
C SER A 101 -0.57 -4.86 -3.91
N SER A 102 0.23 -5.22 -2.91
CA SER A 102 0.04 -4.81 -1.51
C SER A 102 1.29 -4.17 -0.93
N PHE A 103 1.14 -3.02 -0.28
CA PHE A 103 2.24 -2.24 0.28
C PHE A 103 1.94 -1.94 1.75
N ASP A 104 2.76 -2.47 2.65
CA ASP A 104 2.57 -2.28 4.11
C ASP A 104 3.27 -1.02 4.63
N GLY A 105 4.12 -0.39 3.81
CA GLY A 105 4.76 0.91 4.08
C GLY A 105 4.07 2.08 3.39
N LYS A 106 4.69 3.26 3.49
CA LYS A 106 4.30 4.45 2.74
C LYS A 106 4.81 4.38 1.31
N VAL A 107 4.03 4.88 0.36
CA VAL A 107 4.41 4.94 -1.05
C VAL A 107 4.40 6.39 -1.52
N ALA A 108 5.56 6.86 -1.96
CA ALA A 108 5.74 8.15 -2.60
C ALA A 108 6.01 7.97 -4.09
N VAL A 109 5.36 8.77 -4.94
CA VAL A 109 5.57 8.78 -6.38
C VAL A 109 5.73 10.24 -6.83
N GLY A 110 6.81 10.53 -7.55
CA GLY A 110 7.18 11.92 -7.83
C GLY A 110 7.86 12.13 -9.17
N GLY A 111 7.49 13.22 -9.86
CA GLY A 111 8.24 13.70 -11.04
C GLY A 111 8.10 12.82 -12.27
N ILE A 112 7.03 12.02 -12.36
CA ILE A 112 6.81 11.07 -13.45
C ILE A 112 5.75 11.58 -14.44
N ARG A 113 5.66 10.97 -15.62
CA ARG A 113 4.60 11.30 -16.57
C ARG A 113 3.27 10.71 -16.12
N GLU A 114 3.26 9.43 -15.75
CA GLU A 114 2.01 8.72 -15.47
C GLU A 114 2.14 7.74 -14.30
N LEU A 115 1.19 7.83 -13.36
CA LEU A 115 0.96 6.82 -12.33
C LEU A 115 -0.35 6.10 -12.60
N VAL A 116 -0.32 4.77 -12.62
CA VAL A 116 -1.52 3.93 -12.65
C VAL A 116 -1.52 2.98 -11.46
N VAL A 117 -2.54 3.06 -10.63
CA VAL A 117 -2.77 2.15 -9.51
C VAL A 117 -4.11 1.47 -9.71
N THR A 118 -4.11 0.14 -9.75
CA THR A 118 -5.32 -0.66 -9.97
C THR A 118 -5.37 -1.81 -8.98
N ASN A 119 -6.51 -1.96 -8.31
CA ASN A 119 -6.81 -3.10 -7.44
C ASN A 119 -5.68 -3.41 -6.43
N SER A 120 -5.09 -2.35 -5.86
CA SER A 120 -3.94 -2.47 -4.96
C SER A 120 -4.29 -1.97 -3.56
N THR A 121 -3.54 -2.44 -2.57
CA THR A 121 -3.75 -2.11 -1.16
C THR A 121 -2.53 -1.41 -0.58
N PHE A 122 -2.75 -0.35 0.17
CA PHE A 122 -1.72 0.44 0.85
C PHE A 122 -2.11 0.53 2.33
N ALA A 123 -1.33 -0.07 3.22
CA ALA A 123 -1.56 0.07 4.66
C ALA A 123 -1.17 1.48 5.15
N GLY A 124 -0.18 2.09 4.49
CA GLY A 124 0.29 3.45 4.75
C GLY A 124 -0.33 4.50 3.83
N ASP A 125 0.38 5.63 3.74
CA ASP A 125 0.00 6.75 2.88
C ASP A 125 0.42 6.50 1.42
N LEU A 126 -0.39 6.95 0.47
CA LEU A 126 -0.02 7.08 -0.93
C LEU A 126 0.09 8.56 -1.27
N THR A 127 1.32 9.02 -1.52
CA THR A 127 1.61 10.41 -1.87
C THR A 127 2.08 10.51 -3.31
N VAL A 128 1.42 11.34 -4.11
CA VAL A 128 1.73 11.59 -5.51
C VAL A 128 2.01 13.06 -5.72
N THR A 129 3.17 13.37 -6.30
CA THR A 129 3.60 14.75 -6.53
C THR A 129 4.08 14.94 -7.97
N ARG A 130 3.89 16.14 -8.53
CA ARG A 130 4.49 16.55 -9.82
C ARG A 130 4.34 15.51 -10.92
N THR A 131 3.12 15.03 -11.15
CA THR A 131 2.82 13.95 -12.10
C THR A 131 1.87 14.43 -13.20
N GLN A 132 2.07 14.09 -14.48
CA GLN A 132 1.14 14.60 -15.51
C GLN A 132 -0.23 13.94 -15.41
N GLY A 133 -0.28 12.60 -15.35
CA GLY A 133 -1.52 11.83 -15.20
C GLY A 133 -1.48 10.89 -14.00
N VAL A 134 -2.52 10.93 -13.17
CA VAL A 134 -2.68 10.02 -12.04
C VAL A 134 -3.98 9.25 -12.20
N VAL A 135 -3.92 7.93 -12.20
CA VAL A 135 -5.10 7.06 -12.20
C VAL A 135 -5.03 6.13 -11.01
N VAL A 136 -5.98 6.24 -10.09
CA VAL A 136 -6.11 5.33 -8.95
C VAL A 136 -7.52 4.76 -8.97
N LYS A 137 -7.63 3.44 -9.11
CA LYS A 137 -8.94 2.79 -9.18
C LYS A 137 -9.00 1.48 -8.42
N LEU A 138 -10.18 1.18 -7.89
CA LEU A 138 -10.49 -0.08 -7.19
C LEU A 138 -9.51 -0.39 -6.06
N SER A 139 -8.88 0.62 -5.49
CA SER A 139 -7.77 0.45 -4.54
C SER A 139 -8.17 0.85 -3.13
N GLN A 140 -7.52 0.22 -2.15
CA GLN A 140 -7.71 0.52 -0.74
C GLN A 140 -6.45 1.17 -0.19
N ILE A 141 -6.61 2.34 0.41
CA ILE A 141 -5.56 3.10 1.08
C ILE A 141 -6.02 3.28 2.52
N ASP A 142 -5.42 2.56 3.47
CA ASP A 142 -5.83 2.65 4.87
C ASP A 142 -5.36 3.97 5.52
N GLY A 143 -4.27 4.55 4.99
CA GLY A 143 -3.78 5.89 5.33
C GLY A 143 -4.40 7.01 4.48
N THR A 144 -3.58 8.03 4.21
CA THR A 144 -3.95 9.21 3.41
C THR A 144 -3.64 9.00 1.93
N LEU A 145 -4.54 9.45 1.05
CA LEU A 145 -4.24 9.62 -0.38
C LEU A 145 -4.03 11.11 -0.68
N GLY A 146 -2.77 11.48 -0.92
CA GLY A 146 -2.39 12.85 -1.25
C GLY A 146 -1.94 12.99 -2.69
N ILE A 147 -2.59 13.85 -3.47
CA ILE A 147 -2.21 14.17 -4.85
C ILE A 147 -1.97 15.68 -4.93
N SER A 148 -0.75 16.08 -5.29
CA SER A 148 -0.42 17.49 -5.45
C SER A 148 0.33 17.75 -6.76
N GLN A 149 0.09 18.92 -7.33
CA GLN A 149 0.79 19.37 -8.54
C GLN A 149 0.68 18.40 -9.73
N ALA A 150 -0.42 17.64 -9.81
CA ALA A 150 -0.72 16.83 -10.98
C ALA A 150 -1.52 17.61 -12.04
N GLN A 151 -1.34 17.30 -13.33
CA GLN A 151 -2.13 17.98 -14.38
C GLN A 151 -3.56 17.43 -14.44
N HIS A 152 -3.68 16.09 -14.32
CA HIS A 152 -4.95 15.38 -14.32
C HIS A 152 -4.92 14.24 -13.30
N ALA A 153 -6.04 14.00 -12.63
CA ALA A 153 -6.24 12.85 -11.76
C ALA A 153 -7.57 12.16 -12.06
N THR A 154 -7.59 10.83 -12.02
CA THR A 154 -8.80 9.99 -12.12
C THR A 154 -8.85 9.06 -10.93
N LEU A 155 -9.89 9.21 -10.11
CA LEU A 155 -10.09 8.47 -8.87
C LEU A 155 -11.41 7.72 -8.94
N VAL A 156 -11.39 6.39 -9.02
CA VAL A 156 -12.61 5.59 -9.23
C VAL A 156 -12.70 4.44 -8.23
N LYS A 157 -13.77 4.41 -7.44
CA LYS A 157 -14.13 3.30 -6.54
C LYS A 157 -12.99 2.92 -5.58
N ASN A 158 -12.32 3.93 -5.04
CA ASN A 158 -11.30 3.72 -4.02
C ASN A 158 -11.89 3.81 -2.61
N THR A 159 -11.24 3.16 -1.66
CA THR A 159 -11.51 3.34 -0.24
C THR A 159 -10.29 4.00 0.40
N VAL A 160 -10.49 5.16 1.03
CA VAL A 160 -9.46 5.92 1.73
C VAL A 160 -9.82 5.99 3.21
N GLY A 161 -9.00 5.37 4.06
CA GLY A 161 -9.16 5.27 5.50
C GLY A 161 -8.73 6.51 6.28
N GLY A 162 -7.97 7.40 5.64
CA GLY A 162 -7.64 8.74 6.12
C GLY A 162 -8.23 9.85 5.24
N ASP A 163 -7.43 10.89 5.01
CA ASP A 163 -7.82 12.03 4.18
C ASP A 163 -7.59 11.74 2.69
N LEU A 164 -8.45 12.32 1.86
CA LEU A 164 -8.25 12.40 0.42
C LEU A 164 -7.99 13.86 0.03
N SER A 165 -6.77 14.16 -0.40
CA SER A 165 -6.36 15.53 -0.73
C SER A 165 -5.92 15.68 -2.19
N CYS A 166 -6.47 16.69 -2.87
CA CYS A 166 -6.06 17.09 -4.22
C CYS A 166 -5.68 18.57 -4.24
N ASP A 167 -4.41 18.88 -4.02
CA ASP A 167 -3.94 20.27 -3.99
C ASP A 167 -3.53 20.77 -5.38
N GLY A 168 -4.25 21.77 -5.88
CA GLY A 168 -4.04 22.35 -7.21
C GLY A 168 -4.45 21.42 -8.37
N VAL A 169 -5.14 20.32 -8.07
CA VAL A 169 -5.53 19.29 -9.05
C VAL A 169 -7.04 19.13 -9.09
N ARG A 170 -7.60 19.09 -10.30
CA ARG A 170 -8.97 18.59 -10.48
C ARG A 170 -8.92 17.09 -10.72
N ALA A 171 -9.67 16.34 -9.92
CA ALA A 171 -9.82 14.91 -10.09
C ALA A 171 -11.17 14.60 -10.73
N ASP A 172 -11.22 13.63 -11.64
CA ASP A 172 -12.46 13.08 -12.20
C ASP A 172 -12.72 11.69 -11.59
N GLY A 173 -13.99 11.27 -11.51
CA GLY A 173 -14.35 9.88 -11.19
C GLY A 173 -15.41 9.73 -10.08
N ASP A 174 -15.78 8.49 -9.78
CA ASP A 174 -16.95 8.20 -8.97
C ASP A 174 -16.72 7.04 -8.00
N GLY A 175 -17.61 6.93 -7.01
CA GLY A 175 -17.66 5.77 -6.09
C GLY A 175 -16.55 5.72 -5.05
N ASN A 176 -15.75 6.77 -4.88
CA ASN A 176 -14.74 6.84 -3.81
C ASN A 176 -15.40 6.96 -2.43
N GLN A 177 -14.91 6.18 -1.47
CA GLN A 177 -15.30 6.25 -0.06
C GLN A 177 -14.13 6.82 0.73
N VAL A 178 -14.38 7.88 1.50
CA VAL A 178 -13.37 8.56 2.31
C VAL A 178 -13.92 8.69 3.72
N THR A 179 -13.18 8.22 4.71
CA THR A 179 -13.55 8.33 6.13
C THR A 179 -13.16 9.69 6.71
N GLY A 180 -12.05 10.26 6.25
CA GLY A 180 -11.55 11.57 6.65
C GLY A 180 -12.10 12.72 5.80
N SER A 181 -11.30 13.78 5.70
CA SER A 181 -11.61 14.96 4.90
C SER A 181 -11.37 14.67 3.42
N ASN A 182 -12.24 15.21 2.57
CA ASN A 182 -12.07 15.16 1.12
C ASN A 182 -11.98 16.57 0.54
N THR A 183 -10.81 16.95 0.03
CA THR A 183 -10.60 18.24 -0.65
C THR A 183 -10.60 18.11 -2.18
N CYS A 184 -10.67 16.88 -2.71
CA CYS A 184 -10.77 16.65 -4.14
C CYS A 184 -12.14 17.08 -4.65
N SER A 185 -12.16 18.07 -5.55
CA SER A 185 -13.36 18.39 -6.33
C SER A 185 -13.52 17.33 -7.42
N VAL A 186 -14.26 16.26 -7.10
CA VAL A 186 -14.53 15.15 -8.03
C VAL A 186 -15.84 15.41 -8.81
N ARG A 187 -15.82 15.19 -10.13
CA ARG A 187 -16.98 15.34 -11.04
C ARG A 187 -17.59 13.99 -11.41
#